data_AF-A0A934K531-F1
#
_entry.id   AF-A0A934K531-F1
#
_cell.length_a   1.000
_cell.length_b   1.000
_cell.length_c   1.000
_cell.angle_alpha   90.00
_cell.angle_beta   90.00
_cell.angle_gamma   90.00
#
_symmetry.space_group_name_H-M   'P 1'
#
loop_
_entity.id
_entity.type
_entity.pdbx_description
1 polymer ?
#
loop_
_entity_poly.entity_id
_entity_poly.type
_entity_poly.pdbx_seq_one_letter_code
_entity_poly.pdbx_strand_id
1 'polypeptide(L)'
;MIERRLRVGLAARVSTRDKNQDPEVQLVPMREYLARRGWDVGGEYVDYARAADFTRRQRWKQLLADARHRRVDLVAVWKLDRAWRSTIDCLNALKDWEARGIGFICVSQPELDTTTPIGRLLMTVLAAVAEFERDLIRERVLEGLENARRKGARLGRPSVLARAGFEKRWLEVRLMQARGRAPVGDRRRDSGAAHGRRAEPGAAVSC
;
A
#
# COMPACT_ATOMS: atom_id res chain seq x y z
N MET A 1 23.29 28.91 22.31
CA MET A 1 23.01 27.80 21.38
C MET A 1 21.80 28.21 20.56
N ILE A 2 21.92 28.34 19.24
CA ILE A 2 20.78 28.65 18.37
C ILE A 2 19.99 27.35 18.22
N GLU A 3 18.80 27.29 18.80
CA GLU A 3 17.92 26.13 18.72
C GLU A 3 17.43 26.00 17.27
N ARG A 4 17.76 24.88 16.61
CA ARG A 4 17.43 24.68 15.19
C ARG A 4 15.93 24.49 15.04
N ARG A 5 15.26 25.38 14.29
CA ARG A 5 13.85 25.18 13.92
C ARG A 5 13.71 23.94 13.05
N LEU A 6 12.72 23.11 13.37
CA LEU A 6 12.39 21.93 12.57
C LEU A 6 11.63 22.36 11.32
N ARG A 7 12.04 21.86 10.15
CA ARG A 7 11.31 22.05 8.90
C ARG A 7 10.34 20.89 8.73
N VAL A 8 9.05 21.19 8.65
CA VAL A 8 7.99 20.18 8.70
C VAL A 8 7.24 20.14 7.38
N GLY A 9 7.15 18.96 6.77
CA GLY A 9 6.39 18.74 5.56
C GLY A 9 4.95 18.39 5.89
N LEU A 10 4.01 19.20 5.43
CA LEU A 10 2.58 19.00 5.67
C LEU A 10 2.00 18.10 4.58
N ALA A 11 1.50 16.93 4.96
CA ALA A 11 0.80 16.03 4.04
C ALA A 11 -0.71 16.16 4.21
N ALA A 12 -1.38 16.58 3.14
CA ALA A 12 -2.85 16.60 3.07
C ALA A 12 -3.31 15.71 1.92
N ARG A 13 -4.49 15.09 2.10
CA ARG A 13 -5.11 14.29 1.05
C ARG A 13 -6.59 14.59 0.94
N VAL A 14 -7.04 14.78 -0.30
CA VAL A 14 -8.46 14.90 -0.65
C VAL A 14 -8.91 13.60 -1.31
N SER A 15 -10.00 13.02 -0.79
CA SER A 15 -10.56 11.80 -1.34
C SER A 15 -11.27 12.05 -2.66
N THR A 16 -11.00 11.24 -3.68
CA THR A 16 -11.68 11.35 -4.98
C THR A 16 -13.15 10.91 -4.94
N ARG A 17 -13.65 10.38 -3.82
CA ARG A 17 -15.09 10.05 -3.63
C ARG A 17 -15.91 11.28 -3.26
N ASP A 18 -15.31 12.22 -2.52
CA ASP A 18 -15.98 13.42 -2.01
C ASP A 18 -15.33 14.64 -2.66
N LYS A 19 -15.86 15.05 -3.82
CA LYS A 19 -15.26 16.05 -4.70
C LYS A 19 -15.21 17.48 -4.12
N ASN A 20 -15.83 17.73 -2.96
CA ASN A 20 -15.94 19.06 -2.34
C ASN A 20 -15.13 19.21 -1.03
N GLN A 21 -14.16 18.33 -0.77
CA GLN A 21 -13.29 18.50 0.39
C GLN A 21 -12.14 19.45 0.07
N ASP A 22 -12.09 20.56 0.80
CA ASP A 22 -11.00 21.53 0.76
C ASP A 22 -9.79 21.00 1.56
N PRO A 23 -8.57 20.91 0.97
CA PRO A 23 -7.37 20.56 1.70
C PRO A 23 -7.04 21.52 2.86
N GLU A 24 -7.51 22.77 2.82
CA GLU A 24 -7.29 23.77 3.87
C GLU A 24 -7.85 23.36 5.23
N VAL A 25 -8.92 22.55 5.26
CA VAL A 25 -9.44 21.95 6.51
C VAL A 25 -8.38 21.11 7.23
N GLN A 26 -7.40 20.59 6.51
CA GLN A 26 -6.24 19.88 7.08
C GLN A 26 -5.04 20.82 7.25
N LEU A 27 -4.75 21.68 6.26
CA LEU A 27 -3.52 22.48 6.24
C LEU A 27 -3.53 23.59 7.28
N VAL A 28 -4.62 24.35 7.43
CA VAL A 28 -4.73 25.46 8.40
C VAL A 28 -4.38 25.02 9.83
N PRO A 29 -5.05 24.01 10.43
CA PRO A 29 -4.72 23.60 11.79
C PRO A 29 -3.30 23.04 11.93
N MET A 30 -2.74 22.45 10.87
CA MET A 30 -1.33 22.02 10.89
C MET A 30 -0.37 23.22 10.89
N ARG A 31 -0.61 24.25 10.06
CA ARG A 31 0.20 25.47 10.07
C ARG A 31 0.15 26.16 11.43
N GLU A 32 -1.03 26.31 12.01
CA GLU A 32 -1.22 26.89 13.35
C GLU A 32 -0.48 26.08 14.42
N TYR A 33 -0.54 24.75 14.34
CA TYR A 33 0.18 23.88 15.26
C TYR A 33 1.69 24.05 15.18
N LEU A 34 2.26 24.09 13.96
CA LEU A 34 3.69 24.36 13.73
C LEU A 34 4.08 25.74 14.26
N ALA A 35 3.27 26.76 13.98
CA ALA A 35 3.53 28.13 14.44
C ALA A 35 3.61 28.21 15.97
N ARG A 36 2.69 27.55 16.69
CA ARG A 36 2.72 27.47 18.17
C ARG A 36 3.97 26.76 18.72
N ARG A 37 4.57 25.86 17.94
CA ARG A 37 5.80 25.14 18.29
C ARG A 37 7.08 25.87 17.86
N GLY A 38 6.96 26.96 17.10
CA GLY A 38 8.11 27.63 16.48
C GLY A 38 8.77 26.79 15.37
N TRP A 39 8.02 25.91 14.71
CA TRP A 39 8.49 25.08 13.61
C TRP A 39 8.16 25.71 12.25
N ASP A 40 9.02 25.48 11.26
CA ASP A 40 8.88 26.05 9.92
C ASP A 40 8.13 25.09 8.99
N VAL A 41 7.31 25.63 8.07
CA VAL A 41 6.69 24.85 7.01
C VAL A 41 7.74 24.57 5.94
N GLY A 42 8.21 23.32 5.87
CA GLY A 42 9.19 22.86 4.88
C GLY A 42 8.59 22.57 3.50
N GLY A 43 7.27 22.45 3.42
CA GLY A 43 6.52 22.26 2.18
C GLY A 43 5.13 21.69 2.42
N GLU A 44 4.23 21.88 1.46
CA GLU A 44 2.87 21.36 1.50
C GLU A 44 2.63 20.39 0.36
N TYR A 45 2.19 19.19 0.70
CA TYR A 45 2.15 18.04 -0.18
C TYR A 45 0.72 17.52 -0.23
N VAL A 46 -0.03 18.02 -1.22
CA VAL A 46 -1.47 17.76 -1.37
C VAL A 46 -1.75 16.74 -2.46
N ASP A 47 -2.32 15.60 -2.11
CA ASP A 47 -2.73 14.56 -3.07
C ASP A 47 -4.25 14.47 -3.23
N TYR A 48 -4.70 14.39 -4.49
CA TYR A 48 -6.10 14.11 -4.87
C TYR A 48 -6.24 12.64 -5.28
N ALA A 49 -6.22 11.75 -4.29
CA ALA A 49 -6.19 10.31 -4.51
C ALA A 49 -6.85 9.56 -3.35
N ARG A 50 -7.10 8.26 -3.52
CA ARG A 50 -7.47 7.38 -2.41
C ARG A 50 -6.25 7.12 -1.53
N ALA A 51 -6.43 6.94 -0.22
CA ALA A 51 -5.32 6.73 0.72
C ALA A 51 -4.42 5.54 0.33
N ALA A 52 -5.03 4.43 -0.13
CA ALA A 52 -4.31 3.23 -0.57
C ALA A 52 -3.71 3.30 -1.98
N ASP A 53 -4.03 4.34 -2.75
CA ASP A 53 -3.49 4.52 -4.10
C ASP A 53 -2.15 5.25 -4.04
N PHE A 54 -1.15 4.58 -3.46
CA PHE A 54 0.21 5.11 -3.39
C PHE A 54 0.82 5.35 -4.78
N THR A 55 0.28 4.72 -5.83
CA THR A 55 0.68 5.01 -7.21
C THR A 55 0.34 6.42 -7.64
N ARG A 56 -0.85 6.93 -7.30
CA ARG A 56 -1.31 8.29 -7.66
C ARG A 56 -0.93 9.38 -6.67
N ARG A 57 -0.47 9.01 -5.47
CA ARG A 57 -0.01 9.96 -4.44
C ARG A 57 1.41 10.47 -4.71
N GLN A 58 1.53 11.34 -5.71
CA GLN A 58 2.81 11.87 -6.16
C GLN A 58 3.40 12.89 -5.17
N ARG A 59 2.55 13.70 -4.51
CA ARG A 59 3.04 14.65 -3.50
C ARG A 59 3.53 13.95 -2.25
N TRP A 60 2.88 12.88 -1.83
CA TRP A 60 3.41 11.99 -0.79
C TRP A 60 4.81 11.45 -1.13
N LYS A 61 5.02 10.96 -2.36
CA LYS A 61 6.35 10.48 -2.79
C LYS A 61 7.39 11.60 -2.75
N GLN A 62 7.01 12.79 -3.20
CA GLN A 62 7.88 13.97 -3.15
C GLN A 62 8.26 14.33 -1.72
N LEU A 63 7.31 14.33 -0.79
CA LEU A 63 7.56 14.55 0.64
C LEU A 63 8.58 13.55 1.21
N LEU A 64 8.43 12.26 0.90
CA LEU A 64 9.36 11.25 1.38
C LEU A 64 10.75 11.40 0.76
N ALA A 65 10.83 11.83 -0.50
CA ALA A 65 12.11 12.15 -1.13
C ALA A 65 12.77 13.36 -0.44
N ASP A 66 12.01 14.44 -0.21
CA ASP A 66 12.50 15.64 0.47
C ASP A 66 12.93 15.35 1.92
N ALA A 67 12.21 14.47 2.63
CA ALA A 67 12.59 13.98 3.95
C ALA A 67 13.90 13.18 3.92
N ARG A 68 14.06 12.26 2.95
CA ARG A 68 15.33 11.53 2.75
C ARG A 68 16.51 12.44 2.44
N HIS A 69 16.26 13.51 1.69
CA HIS A 69 17.27 14.53 1.38
C HIS A 69 17.44 15.58 2.48
N ARG A 70 16.83 15.39 3.66
CA ARG A 70 16.90 16.30 4.81
C ARG A 70 16.48 17.75 4.48
N ARG A 71 15.58 17.91 3.50
CA ARG A 71 14.89 19.19 3.25
C ARG A 71 13.72 19.37 4.22
N VAL A 72 13.16 18.26 4.66
CA VAL A 72 12.15 18.16 5.71
C VAL A 72 12.70 17.26 6.82
N ASP A 73 12.52 17.67 8.06
CA ASP A 73 12.96 16.95 9.26
C ASP A 73 11.82 16.12 9.87
N LEU A 74 10.57 16.57 9.69
CA LEU A 74 9.37 15.98 10.28
C LEU A 74 8.24 15.91 9.25
N VAL A 75 7.51 14.80 9.20
CA VAL A 75 6.28 14.67 8.41
C VAL A 75 5.07 14.90 9.32
N ALA A 76 4.23 15.87 8.96
CA ALA A 76 2.98 16.13 9.67
C ALA A 76 1.77 15.70 8.84
N VAL A 77 0.83 15.03 9.49
CA VAL A 77 -0.49 14.69 8.93
C VAL A 77 -1.58 15.17 9.88
N TRP A 78 -2.75 15.52 9.33
CA TRP A 78 -3.88 15.90 10.17
C TRP A 78 -4.43 14.70 10.96
N LYS A 79 -4.72 13.59 10.26
CA LYS A 79 -5.23 12.33 10.81
C LYS A 79 -4.56 11.14 10.13
N LEU A 80 -4.38 10.03 10.85
CA LEU A 80 -3.74 8.82 10.31
C LEU A 80 -4.47 8.23 9.09
N ASP A 81 -5.81 8.20 9.10
CA ASP A 81 -6.63 7.66 8.00
C ASP A 81 -6.49 8.44 6.68
N ARG A 82 -5.99 9.68 6.76
CA ARG A 82 -5.70 10.50 5.58
C ARG A 82 -4.40 10.08 4.90
N ALA A 83 -3.44 9.58 5.68
CA ALA A 83 -2.13 9.17 5.18
C ALA A 83 -2.01 7.66 4.94
N TRP A 84 -2.73 6.80 5.65
CA TRP A 84 -2.70 5.36 5.46
C TRP A 84 -4.10 4.74 5.52
N ARG A 85 -4.31 3.62 4.80
CA ARG A 85 -5.54 2.82 4.90
C ARG A 85 -5.41 1.63 5.84
N SER A 86 -4.17 1.25 6.15
CA SER A 86 -3.81 0.13 7.01
C SER A 86 -2.95 0.68 8.13
N THR A 87 -3.37 0.44 9.37
CA THR A 87 -2.59 0.79 10.57
C THR A 87 -1.22 0.11 10.54
N ILE A 88 -1.15 -1.11 10.02
CA ILE A 88 0.11 -1.85 9.91
C ILE A 88 1.05 -1.18 8.89
N ASP A 89 0.53 -0.69 7.78
CA ASP A 89 1.34 0.03 6.77
C ASP A 89 1.86 1.36 7.34
N CYS A 90 1.05 2.03 8.16
CA CYS A 90 1.46 3.22 8.91
C CYS A 90 2.63 2.91 9.84
N LEU A 91 2.51 1.88 10.67
CA LEU A 91 3.50 1.53 11.68
C LEU A 91 4.82 1.05 11.06
N ASN A 92 4.76 0.23 10.00
CA ASN A 92 5.94 -0.17 9.25
C ASN A 92 6.67 1.01 8.61
N ALA A 93 5.92 1.96 8.04
CA ALA A 93 6.51 3.17 7.46
C ALA A 93 7.20 4.00 8.54
N LEU A 94 6.58 4.15 9.71
CA LEU A 94 7.14 4.96 10.80
C LEU A 94 8.38 4.33 11.42
N LYS A 95 8.44 3.00 11.54
CA LYS A 95 9.66 2.26 11.93
C LYS A 95 10.81 2.49 10.94
N ASP A 96 10.54 2.45 9.64
CA ASP A 96 11.54 2.75 8.59
C ASP A 96 11.98 4.21 8.62
N TRP A 97 11.07 5.14 8.94
CA TRP A 97 11.38 6.57 9.02
C TRP A 97 12.25 6.89 10.24
N GLU A 98 11.95 6.29 11.39
CA GLU A 98 12.76 6.42 12.60
C GLU A 98 14.20 5.98 12.36
N ALA A 99 14.40 4.82 11.71
CA ALA A 99 15.73 4.33 11.34
C ALA A 99 16.50 5.28 10.39
N ARG A 100 15.80 6.17 9.67
CA ARG A 100 16.37 7.17 8.76
C ARG A 100 16.46 8.56 9.40
N GLY A 101 16.06 8.72 10.65
CA GLY A 101 16.00 10.00 11.35
C GLY A 101 14.93 10.96 10.81
N ILE A 102 13.87 10.43 10.18
CA ILE A 102 12.71 11.19 9.73
C ILE A 102 11.66 11.10 10.84
N GLY A 103 11.30 12.24 11.44
CA GLY A 103 10.26 12.24 12.46
C GLY A 103 8.84 12.33 11.88
N PHE A 104 7.86 12.13 12.74
CA PHE A 104 6.44 12.13 12.41
C PHE A 104 5.58 12.75 13.52
N ILE A 105 4.52 13.46 13.11
CA ILE A 105 3.48 13.97 13.99
C ILE A 105 2.10 13.79 13.37
N CYS A 106 1.14 13.30 14.17
CA CYS A 106 -0.28 13.41 13.87
C CYS A 106 -0.87 14.60 14.63
N VAL A 107 -1.26 15.67 13.94
CA VAL A 107 -1.65 16.93 14.61
C VAL A 107 -2.96 16.80 15.39
N SER A 108 -3.90 15.95 14.95
CA SER A 108 -5.15 15.72 15.70
C SER A 108 -5.03 14.67 16.82
N GLN A 109 -3.91 13.96 16.92
CA GLN A 109 -3.55 13.08 18.04
C GLN A 109 -2.11 13.39 18.48
N PRO A 110 -1.88 14.49 19.22
CA PRO A 110 -0.54 14.97 19.57
C PRO A 110 0.31 13.97 20.37
N GLU A 111 -0.30 12.94 20.96
CA GLU A 111 0.40 11.83 21.61
C GLU A 111 1.26 11.02 20.60
N LEU A 112 0.87 11.04 19.32
CA LEU A 112 1.60 10.42 18.21
C LEU A 112 2.64 11.38 17.63
N ASP A 113 3.55 11.82 18.49
CA ASP A 113 4.65 12.74 18.17
C ASP A 113 6.01 12.10 18.44
N THR A 114 6.73 11.73 17.38
CA THR A 114 8.05 11.09 17.53
C THR A 114 9.16 12.06 17.94
N THR A 115 8.90 13.38 18.02
CA THR A 115 9.83 14.32 18.62
C THR A 115 9.91 14.14 20.14
N THR A 116 8.86 13.58 20.75
CA THR A 116 8.81 13.31 22.19
C THR A 116 9.24 11.88 22.52
N PRO A 117 9.88 11.63 23.67
CA PRO A 117 10.18 10.26 24.13
C PRO A 117 8.94 9.38 24.27
N ILE A 118 7.84 9.96 24.77
CA ILE A 118 6.56 9.25 24.97
C ILE A 118 5.96 8.84 23.63
N GLY A 119 5.95 9.73 22.64
CA GLY A 119 5.42 9.40 21.32
C GLY A 119 6.27 8.33 20.61
N ARG A 120 7.60 8.36 20.73
CA ARG A 120 8.45 7.26 20.21
C ARG A 120 8.14 5.92 20.88
N LEU A 121 7.98 5.89 22.20
CA LEU A 121 7.56 4.69 22.93
C LEU A 121 6.21 4.17 22.45
N LEU A 122 5.20 5.05 22.38
CA LEU A 122 3.85 4.69 21.94
C LEU A 122 3.85 4.12 20.52
N MET A 123 4.60 4.75 19.61
CA MET A 123 4.75 4.27 18.23
C MET A 123 5.41 2.89 18.16
N THR A 124 6.43 2.64 18.98
CA THR A 124 7.12 1.35 19.04
C THR A 124 6.19 0.24 19.55
N VAL A 125 5.44 0.52 20.62
CA VAL A 125 4.47 -0.43 21.18
C VAL A 125 3.36 -0.73 20.17
N LEU A 126 2.80 0.29 19.52
CA LEU A 126 1.78 0.08 18.49
C LEU A 126 2.32 -0.75 17.33
N ALA A 127 3.56 -0.52 16.89
CA ALA A 127 4.20 -1.30 15.83
C ALA A 127 4.35 -2.77 16.21
N ALA A 128 4.79 -3.05 17.44
CA ALA A 128 4.91 -4.41 17.96
C ALA A 128 3.55 -5.12 18.01
N VAL A 129 2.49 -4.45 18.49
CA VAL A 129 1.12 -5.00 18.51
C VAL A 129 0.63 -5.31 17.10
N ALA A 130 0.90 -4.44 16.12
CA ALA A 130 0.49 -4.65 14.74
C ALA A 130 1.23 -5.81 14.05
N GLU A 131 2.51 -6.02 14.36
CA GLU A 131 3.27 -7.19 13.91
C GLU A 131 2.67 -8.47 14.53
N PHE A 132 2.39 -8.46 15.83
CA PHE A 132 1.77 -9.58 16.54
C PHE A 132 0.39 -9.97 15.97
N GLU A 133 -0.50 -9.00 15.75
CA GLU A 133 -1.82 -9.27 15.16
C GLU A 133 -1.72 -9.86 13.74
N ARG A 134 -0.74 -9.42 12.95
CA ARG A 134 -0.49 -9.95 11.60
C ARG A 134 -0.08 -11.41 11.64
N ASP A 135 0.80 -11.76 12.58
CA ASP A 135 1.26 -13.14 12.74
C ASP A 135 0.11 -14.05 13.19
N LEU A 136 -0.73 -13.59 14.13
CA LEU A 136 -1.94 -14.33 14.53
C LEU A 136 -2.94 -14.53 13.37
N ILE A 137 -3.16 -13.50 12.53
CA ILE A 137 -4.02 -13.65 11.34
C ILE A 137 -3.42 -14.67 10.38
N ARG A 138 -2.10 -14.61 10.15
CA ARG A 138 -1.40 -15.52 9.27
C ARG A 138 -1.52 -16.97 9.75
N GLU A 139 -1.31 -17.20 11.04
CA GLU A 139 -1.44 -18.51 11.68
C GLU A 139 -2.84 -19.09 11.44
N ARG A 140 -3.90 -18.35 11.75
CA ARG A 140 -5.29 -18.79 11.52
C ARG A 140 -5.59 -19.07 10.04
N VAL A 141 -5.04 -18.29 9.12
CA VAL A 141 -5.20 -18.55 7.68
C VAL A 141 -4.53 -19.87 7.31
N LEU A 142 -3.32 -20.14 7.79
CA LEU A 142 -2.60 -21.38 7.51
C LEU A 142 -3.35 -22.60 8.08
N GLU A 143 -3.83 -22.52 9.32
CA GLU A 143 -4.66 -23.55 9.94
C GLU A 143 -5.95 -23.80 9.15
N GLY A 144 -6.63 -22.73 8.72
CA GLY A 144 -7.83 -22.82 7.90
C GLY A 144 -7.58 -23.48 6.53
N LEU A 145 -6.47 -23.14 5.88
CA LEU A 145 -6.05 -23.76 4.62
C LEU A 145 -5.70 -25.24 4.81
N GLU A 146 -5.03 -25.60 5.91
CA GLU A 146 -4.72 -26.99 6.22
C GLU A 146 -5.98 -27.81 6.47
N ASN A 147 -6.92 -27.29 7.26
CA ASN A 147 -8.22 -27.93 7.49
C ASN A 147 -9.00 -28.11 6.17
N ALA A 148 -9.00 -27.10 5.30
CA ALA A 148 -9.63 -27.19 3.98
C ALA A 148 -8.98 -28.28 3.11
N ARG A 149 -7.64 -28.40 3.12
CA ARG A 149 -6.91 -29.48 2.43
C ARG A 149 -7.30 -30.85 2.98
N ARG A 150 -7.35 -31.01 4.32
CA ARG A 150 -7.78 -32.26 4.96
C ARG A 150 -9.20 -32.66 4.58
N LYS A 151 -10.09 -31.69 4.36
CA LYS A 151 -11.47 -31.89 3.87
C LYS A 151 -11.56 -32.09 2.34
N GLY A 152 -10.44 -32.19 1.64
CA GLY A 152 -10.39 -32.41 0.19
C GLY A 152 -10.71 -31.17 -0.66
N ALA A 153 -10.77 -29.97 -0.07
CA ALA A 153 -11.05 -28.75 -0.81
C ALA A 153 -9.87 -28.41 -1.74
N ARG A 154 -10.17 -28.13 -3.01
CA ARG A 154 -9.17 -27.64 -3.97
C ARG A 154 -8.95 -26.14 -3.78
N LEU A 155 -7.79 -25.79 -3.22
CA LEU A 155 -7.40 -24.40 -2.98
C LEU A 155 -6.86 -23.72 -4.25
N GLY A 156 -7.04 -22.39 -4.32
CA GLY A 156 -6.54 -21.55 -5.41
C GLY A 156 -7.56 -21.32 -6.53
N ARG A 157 -7.09 -20.69 -7.62
CA ARG A 157 -7.94 -20.35 -8.76
C ARG A 157 -8.43 -21.64 -9.45
N PRO A 158 -9.75 -21.79 -9.70
CA PRO A 158 -10.27 -22.92 -10.45
C PRO A 158 -9.59 -23.05 -11.82
N SER A 159 -9.36 -24.30 -12.25
CA SER A 159 -8.76 -24.57 -13.57
C SER A 159 -9.56 -23.88 -14.67
N VAL A 160 -8.85 -23.25 -15.62
CA VAL A 160 -9.48 -22.67 -16.80
C VAL A 160 -10.20 -23.74 -17.62
N LEU A 161 -9.69 -24.98 -17.59
CA LEU A 161 -10.30 -26.14 -18.25
C LEU A 161 -11.64 -26.53 -17.62
N ALA A 162 -11.82 -26.27 -16.32
CA ALA A 162 -13.04 -26.60 -15.59
C ALA A 162 -14.14 -25.52 -15.74
N ARG A 163 -13.91 -24.49 -16.57
CA ARG A 163 -14.91 -23.45 -16.83
C ARG A 163 -15.99 -23.97 -17.75
N ALA A 164 -17.25 -23.69 -17.43
CA ALA A 164 -18.38 -24.00 -18.29
C ALA A 164 -18.17 -23.41 -19.70
N GLY A 165 -18.35 -24.24 -20.73
CA GLY A 165 -18.17 -23.84 -22.13
C GLY A 165 -16.72 -23.74 -22.61
N PHE A 166 -15.73 -24.14 -21.80
CA PHE A 166 -14.32 -24.13 -22.21
C PHE A 166 -14.09 -24.94 -23.48
N GLU A 167 -14.57 -26.18 -23.54
CA GLU A 167 -14.36 -27.07 -24.70
C GLU A 167 -14.91 -26.47 -25.99
N LYS A 168 -16.16 -25.96 -25.95
CA LYS A 168 -16.80 -25.31 -27.10
C LYS A 168 -16.00 -24.10 -27.58
N ARG A 169 -15.62 -23.22 -26.65
CA ARG A 169 -14.79 -22.03 -26.93
C ARG A 169 -13.41 -22.42 -27.50
N TRP A 170 -12.82 -23.49 -26.98
CA TRP A 170 -11.49 -23.95 -27.40
C TRP A 170 -11.54 -24.57 -28.80
N LEU A 171 -12.59 -25.34 -29.10
CA LEU A 171 -12.86 -25.89 -30.43
C LEU A 171 -13.09 -24.77 -31.46
N GLU A 172 -13.89 -23.75 -31.11
CA GLU A 172 -14.10 -22.57 -31.96
C GLU A 172 -12.78 -21.87 -32.32
N VAL A 173 -11.90 -21.66 -31.32
CA VAL A 173 -10.58 -21.06 -31.56
C VAL A 173 -9.71 -21.94 -32.46
N ARG A 174 -9.72 -23.26 -32.26
CA ARG A 174 -8.92 -24.20 -33.06
C ARG A 174 -9.40 -24.27 -34.52
N LEU A 175 -10.72 -24.26 -34.74
CA LEU A 175 -11.33 -24.20 -36.07
C LEU A 175 -11.05 -22.86 -36.77
N MET A 176 -11.06 -21.74 -36.04
CA MET A 176 -10.66 -20.44 -36.58
C MET A 176 -9.21 -20.44 -37.06
N GLN A 177 -8.29 -20.96 -36.24
CA GLN A 177 -6.86 -21.06 -36.58
C GLN A 177 -6.63 -21.96 -37.81
N ALA A 178 -7.31 -23.11 -37.91
CA ALA A 178 -7.25 -24.00 -39.06
C ALA A 178 -7.74 -23.33 -40.36
N ARG A 179 -8.66 -22.35 -40.26
CA ARG A 179 -9.15 -21.53 -41.38
C ARG A 179 -8.28 -20.30 -41.66
N GLY A 180 -7.08 -20.22 -41.08
CA GLY A 180 -6.17 -19.09 -41.23
C GLY A 180 -6.64 -17.79 -40.56
N ARG A 181 -7.67 -17.85 -39.70
CA ARG A 181 -8.17 -16.68 -38.96
C ARG A 181 -7.53 -16.67 -37.57
N ALA A 182 -6.87 -15.56 -37.24
CA ALA A 182 -6.45 -15.34 -35.86
C ALA A 182 -7.71 -15.15 -34.98
N PRO A 183 -7.77 -15.76 -33.78
CA PRO A 183 -8.77 -15.36 -32.80
C PRO A 183 -8.62 -13.86 -32.57
N VAL A 184 -9.73 -13.13 -32.51
CA VAL A 184 -9.71 -11.69 -32.21
C VAL A 184 -8.93 -11.51 -30.92
N GLY A 185 -7.69 -11.04 -31.06
CA GLY A 185 -6.90 -10.62 -29.94
C GLY A 185 -7.68 -9.52 -29.28
N ASP A 186 -8.12 -9.74 -28.04
CA ASP A 186 -8.45 -8.64 -27.15
C ASP A 186 -7.28 -7.65 -27.28
N ARG A 187 -7.56 -6.42 -27.73
CA ARG A 187 -6.59 -5.32 -27.89
C ARG A 187 -6.11 -4.83 -26.51
N ARG A 188 -5.69 -5.78 -25.68
CA ARG A 188 -5.18 -5.65 -24.31
C ARG A 188 -3.94 -6.53 -24.13
N ARG A 189 -3.12 -6.69 -25.17
CA ARG A 189 -1.75 -7.21 -25.05
C ARG A 189 -0.73 -6.08 -25.15
N ASP A 190 -0.80 -5.20 -24.18
CA ASP A 190 0.35 -4.44 -23.68
C ASP A 190 0.39 -4.64 -22.16
N SER A 191 0.70 -5.86 -21.72
CA SER A 191 1.21 -6.15 -20.38
C SER A 191 1.60 -7.62 -20.29
N GLY A 192 2.90 -7.87 -20.12
CA GLY A 192 3.49 -9.20 -20.10
C GLY A 192 2.88 -10.12 -19.05
N ALA A 193 2.31 -11.22 -19.49
CA ALA A 193 2.04 -12.39 -18.66
C ALA A 193 2.70 -13.60 -19.34
N ALA A 194 3.68 -14.17 -18.63
CA ALA A 194 4.53 -15.26 -19.06
C ALA A 194 3.73 -16.49 -19.51
N HIS A 195 4.10 -17.05 -20.66
CA HIS A 195 3.62 -18.36 -21.10
C HIS A 195 4.21 -19.43 -20.17
N GLY A 196 3.33 -20.11 -19.41
CA GLY A 196 3.69 -21.35 -18.71
C GLY A 196 4.11 -22.41 -19.73
N ARG A 197 5.27 -23.05 -19.48
CA ARG A 197 5.84 -24.10 -20.31
C ARG A 197 4.88 -25.29 -20.40
N ARG A 198 4.89 -25.95 -21.57
CA ARG A 198 4.16 -27.20 -21.86
C ARG A 198 4.56 -28.28 -20.86
N ALA A 199 3.57 -28.96 -20.28
CA ALA A 199 3.75 -30.32 -19.79
C ALA A 199 3.35 -31.25 -20.93
N GLU A 200 4.30 -32.00 -21.49
CA GLU A 200 4.00 -33.05 -22.46
C GLU A 200 3.61 -34.33 -21.70
N PRO A 201 2.51 -35.00 -22.09
CA PRO A 201 2.12 -36.27 -21.49
C PRO A 201 2.75 -37.45 -22.26
N GLY A 202 3.50 -38.30 -21.56
CA GLY A 202 3.76 -39.68 -21.98
C GLY A 202 5.15 -39.95 -22.55
N ALA A 203 6.10 -40.28 -21.69
CA ALA A 203 7.18 -41.20 -22.02
C ALA A 203 7.10 -42.35 -21.01
N ALA A 204 6.67 -43.51 -21.48
CA ALA A 204 6.78 -44.76 -20.74
C ALA A 204 8.26 -45.07 -20.51
N VAL A 205 8.64 -45.37 -19.27
CA VAL A 205 9.91 -46.04 -18.96
C VAL A 205 9.55 -47.46 -18.54
N SER A 206 9.90 -48.39 -19.41
CA SER A 206 9.95 -49.83 -19.18
C SER A 206 11.39 -50.18 -18.78
N CYS A 207 11.51 -51.13 -17.84
CA CYS A 207 12.70 -51.70 -17.20
C CYS A 207 13.40 -50.82 -16.15
#